data_AF-A0A970JRV4-F1
#
_entry.id   AF-A0A970JRV4-F1
#
_cell.length_a   1.000
_cell.length_b   1.000
_cell.length_c   1.000
_cell.angle_alpha   90.00
_cell.angle_beta   90.00
_cell.angle_gamma   90.00
#
_symmetry.space_group_name_H-M   'P 1'
#
loop_
_entity.id
_entity.type
_entity.pdbx_description
1 polymer ?
#
loop_
_entity_poly.entity_id
_entity_poly.type
_entity_poly.pdbx_seq_one_letter_code
_entity_poly.pdbx_strand_id
1 'polypeptide(L)'
;MSNNIKNKKKNYKEVEELLSFYYEEVKGEEFYRYIFPNNQDEGKMTGDYSKPNAIYLYKDPKDEGTERKLRRRIMLNDTWEEDYREFVENNPMTLCSGLAYRGRVNRLEYAQQMNALVFDLDAVGKNELMNLFSRIGKKPGLRTLPQPTFIVMSGTGLHIYYVFEKPIDLYPNIKLQMKQLKYDLTFKMWEYKATSQEKQIQYQSINQGFRMVGSKNDKYDLPVIAFKTGDRVTLDYINSYADEEKNRVDIKKRFRPTQYSLKEAEEKFPEWYERVIVKGDKRAKRWDIKRDLYDWW
;
A
#
# COMPACT_ATOMS: atom_id res chain seq x y z
N MET A 1 18.05 -7.90 9.11
CA MET A 1 17.24 -7.83 10.34
C MET A 1 18.18 -7.99 11.51
N SER A 2 18.31 -6.95 12.32
CA SER A 2 19.13 -6.99 13.53
C SER A 2 18.63 -8.05 14.52
N ASN A 3 19.56 -8.65 15.25
CA ASN A 3 19.29 -9.61 16.31
C ASN A 3 18.91 -8.90 17.64
N ASN A 4 18.25 -7.74 17.56
CA ASN A 4 17.99 -6.89 18.74
C ASN A 4 17.08 -7.58 19.75
N ILE A 5 16.14 -8.41 19.28
CA ILE A 5 15.28 -9.23 20.13
C ILE A 5 15.94 -10.60 20.37
N LYS A 6 16.42 -10.81 21.59
CA LYS A 6 17.10 -12.05 22.01
C LYS A 6 16.19 -13.28 21.98
N ASN A 7 15.00 -13.19 22.61
CA ASN A 7 14.02 -14.29 22.63
C ASN A 7 12.76 -13.89 21.86
N LYS A 8 12.73 -14.26 20.57
CA LYS A 8 11.70 -13.83 19.62
C LYS A 8 10.33 -14.45 19.92
N LYS A 9 10.27 -15.72 20.32
CA LYS A 9 9.02 -16.40 20.68
C LYS A 9 8.42 -15.82 21.96
N LYS A 10 9.26 -15.56 22.98
CA LYS A 10 8.81 -14.89 24.21
C LYS A 10 8.30 -13.47 23.92
N ASN A 11 9.06 -12.70 23.15
CA ASN A 11 8.65 -11.34 22.76
C ASN A 11 7.33 -11.34 22.00
N TYR A 12 7.17 -12.25 21.03
CA TYR A 12 5.92 -12.40 20.29
C TYR A 12 4.74 -12.62 21.24
N LYS A 13 4.87 -13.57 22.17
CA LYS A 13 3.81 -13.87 23.14
C LYS A 13 3.49 -12.68 24.06
N GLU A 14 4.49 -11.96 24.55
CA GLU A 14 4.25 -10.77 25.39
C GLU A 14 3.56 -9.63 24.64
N VAL A 15 3.87 -9.46 23.35
CA VAL A 15 3.23 -8.47 22.47
C VAL A 15 1.80 -8.90 22.11
N GLU A 16 1.59 -10.19 21.84
CA GLU A 16 0.28 -10.81 21.60
C GLU A 16 -0.63 -10.65 22.81
N GLU A 17 -0.19 -11.05 24.01
CA GLU A 17 -0.95 -10.88 25.26
C GLU A 17 -1.37 -9.42 25.49
N LEU A 18 -0.49 -8.47 25.17
CA LEU A 18 -0.78 -7.05 25.31
C LEU A 18 -1.80 -6.56 24.28
N LEU A 19 -1.66 -6.94 23.01
CA LEU A 19 -2.61 -6.55 21.96
C LEU A 19 -3.99 -7.17 22.19
N SER A 20 -4.04 -8.46 22.52
CA SER A 20 -5.28 -9.19 22.81
C SER A 20 -6.01 -8.67 24.06
N PHE A 21 -5.29 -8.02 24.99
CA PHE A 21 -5.91 -7.35 26.13
C PHE A 21 -6.69 -6.08 25.72
N TYR A 22 -6.19 -5.32 24.74
CA TYR A 22 -6.79 -4.04 24.35
C TYR A 22 -7.70 -4.12 23.12
N TYR A 23 -7.50 -5.11 22.25
CA TYR A 23 -8.11 -5.14 20.92
C TYR A 23 -8.56 -6.54 20.52
N GLU A 24 -9.57 -6.59 19.66
CA GLU A 24 -10.09 -7.82 19.10
C GLU A 24 -9.22 -8.29 17.92
N GLU A 25 -8.89 -9.58 17.91
CA GLU A 25 -8.23 -10.23 16.78
C GLU A 25 -9.20 -10.38 15.60
N VAL A 26 -8.73 -10.09 14.38
CA VAL A 26 -9.52 -10.18 13.15
C VAL A 26 -8.99 -11.30 12.27
N LYS A 27 -9.91 -12.11 11.74
CA LYS A 27 -9.58 -13.16 10.78
C LYS A 27 -9.00 -12.55 9.50
N GLY A 28 -7.98 -13.20 8.94
CA GLY A 28 -7.30 -12.65 7.76
C GLY A 28 -8.21 -12.49 6.55
N GLU A 29 -9.18 -13.38 6.34
CA GLU A 29 -10.16 -13.24 5.26
C GLU A 29 -10.93 -11.90 5.36
N GLU A 30 -11.55 -11.65 6.52
CA GLU A 30 -12.32 -10.44 6.82
C GLU A 30 -11.44 -9.18 6.76
N PHE A 31 -10.21 -9.29 7.24
CA PHE A 31 -9.22 -8.22 7.18
C PHE A 31 -8.99 -7.73 5.75
N TYR A 32 -8.81 -8.64 4.78
CA TYR A 32 -8.59 -8.26 3.39
C TYR A 32 -9.87 -7.81 2.67
N ARG A 33 -11.04 -8.38 3.00
CA ARG A 33 -12.33 -7.84 2.52
C ARG A 33 -12.55 -6.40 3.00
N TYR A 34 -12.14 -6.09 4.22
CA TYR A 34 -12.24 -4.74 4.78
C TYR A 34 -11.35 -3.73 4.04
N ILE A 35 -10.12 -4.12 3.69
CA ILE A 35 -9.16 -3.27 2.97
C ILE A 35 -9.56 -3.10 1.50
N PHE A 36 -10.00 -4.16 0.84
CA PHE A 36 -10.28 -4.18 -0.60
C PHE A 36 -11.76 -4.46 -0.91
N PRO A 37 -12.68 -3.55 -0.54
CA PRO A 37 -14.12 -3.79 -0.70
C PRO A 37 -14.59 -3.76 -2.16
N ASN A 38 -13.76 -3.30 -3.10
CA ASN A 38 -14.16 -2.99 -4.48
C ASN A 38 -13.48 -3.87 -5.53
N ASN A 39 -12.89 -5.01 -5.13
CA ASN A 39 -12.34 -5.97 -6.09
C ASN A 39 -13.45 -6.44 -7.07
N GLN A 40 -13.03 -6.83 -8.26
CA GLN A 40 -13.88 -7.41 -9.28
C GLN A 40 -14.25 -8.85 -8.91
N ASP A 41 -15.39 -9.30 -9.43
CA ASP A 41 -15.76 -10.71 -9.43
C ASP A 41 -15.11 -11.41 -10.64
N GLU A 42 -15.00 -12.74 -10.59
CA GLU A 42 -14.44 -13.53 -11.68
C GLU A 42 -15.18 -13.29 -13.02
N GLY A 43 -14.42 -13.22 -14.11
CA GLY A 43 -14.95 -12.99 -15.45
C GLY A 43 -15.44 -11.56 -15.73
N LYS A 44 -15.57 -10.68 -14.72
CA LYS A 44 -15.96 -9.28 -14.93
C LYS A 44 -14.79 -8.44 -15.41
N MET A 45 -14.78 -8.11 -16.70
CA MET A 45 -13.81 -7.18 -17.29
C MET A 45 -14.49 -5.83 -17.52
N THR A 46 -14.54 -4.97 -16.50
CA THR A 46 -15.09 -3.62 -16.65
C THR A 46 -14.19 -2.79 -17.57
N GLY A 47 -14.67 -2.47 -18.77
CA GLY A 47 -13.92 -1.74 -19.80
C GLY A 47 -13.62 -0.27 -19.45
N ASP A 48 -14.19 0.24 -18.36
CA ASP A 48 -14.05 1.62 -17.89
C ASP A 48 -12.96 1.81 -16.81
N TYR A 49 -12.22 0.75 -16.46
CA TYR A 49 -11.15 0.77 -15.46
C TYR A 49 -11.60 1.19 -14.04
N SER A 50 -12.89 1.06 -13.74
CA SER A 50 -13.49 1.47 -12.47
C SER A 50 -13.13 0.60 -11.26
N LYS A 51 -12.66 -0.63 -11.49
CA LYS A 51 -12.38 -1.61 -10.44
C LYS A 51 -10.99 -2.23 -10.57
N PRO A 52 -9.93 -1.58 -10.05
CA PRO A 52 -8.64 -2.22 -9.87
C PRO A 52 -8.71 -3.29 -8.77
N ASN A 53 -7.86 -4.31 -8.87
CA ASN A 53 -7.84 -5.40 -7.90
C ASN A 53 -6.55 -5.39 -7.07
N ALA A 54 -6.64 -5.84 -5.83
CA ALA A 54 -5.45 -6.21 -5.09
C ALA A 54 -4.76 -7.40 -5.75
N ILE A 55 -3.43 -7.41 -5.68
CA ILE A 55 -2.61 -8.54 -6.14
C ILE A 55 -1.73 -8.96 -4.98
N TYR A 56 -1.74 -10.25 -4.70
CA TYR A 56 -0.88 -10.84 -3.68
C TYR A 56 0.06 -11.88 -4.28
N LEU A 57 1.14 -12.11 -3.54
CA LEU A 57 2.15 -13.10 -3.84
C LEU A 57 2.05 -14.24 -2.84
N TYR A 58 2.36 -15.46 -3.28
CA TYR A 58 2.41 -16.64 -2.41
C TYR A 58 3.50 -17.60 -2.88
N LYS A 59 4.03 -18.39 -1.95
CA LYS A 59 4.91 -19.52 -2.26
C LYS A 59 4.04 -20.72 -2.65
N ASP A 60 4.33 -21.32 -3.79
CA ASP A 60 3.65 -22.52 -4.29
C ASP A 60 4.58 -23.73 -4.10
N PRO A 61 4.14 -24.82 -3.43
CA PRO A 61 4.92 -26.05 -3.31
C PRO A 61 5.39 -26.61 -4.66
N LYS A 62 4.65 -26.35 -5.75
CA LYS A 62 5.02 -26.78 -7.11
C LYS A 62 6.29 -26.08 -7.65
N ASP A 63 6.70 -24.97 -7.05
CA ASP A 63 7.88 -24.22 -7.46
C ASP A 63 9.12 -24.55 -6.59
N GLU A 64 9.03 -25.47 -5.62
CA GLU A 64 10.18 -25.88 -4.82
C GLU A 64 11.27 -26.52 -5.69
N GLY A 65 12.51 -26.05 -5.52
CA GLY A 65 13.66 -26.45 -6.35
C GLY A 65 13.78 -25.71 -7.69
N THR A 66 12.85 -24.80 -8.02
CA THR A 66 12.94 -23.96 -9.22
C THR A 66 13.49 -22.56 -8.90
N GLU A 67 13.84 -21.78 -9.93
CA GLU A 67 14.23 -20.36 -9.75
C GLU A 67 13.07 -19.47 -9.30
N ARG A 68 11.81 -19.91 -9.51
CA ARG A 68 10.62 -19.13 -9.17
C ARG A 68 10.35 -19.20 -7.67
N LYS A 69 10.44 -18.06 -7.00
CA LYS A 69 10.21 -17.98 -5.54
C LYS A 69 8.76 -17.75 -5.13
N LEU A 70 8.02 -16.97 -5.90
CA LEU A 70 6.65 -16.56 -5.59
C LEU A 70 5.81 -16.48 -6.85
N ARG A 71 4.54 -16.87 -6.74
CA ARG A 71 3.50 -16.69 -7.76
C ARG A 71 2.67 -15.45 -7.45
N ARG A 72 1.95 -14.96 -8.46
CA ARG A 72 1.01 -13.83 -8.36
C ARG A 72 -0.41 -14.34 -8.48
N ARG A 73 -1.31 -13.78 -7.67
CA ARG A 73 -2.75 -13.98 -7.79
C ARG A 73 -3.50 -12.67 -7.61
N ILE A 74 -4.57 -12.50 -8.39
CA ILE A 74 -5.49 -11.38 -8.25
C ILE A 74 -6.48 -11.75 -7.15
N MET A 75 -6.72 -10.82 -6.24
CA MET A 75 -7.77 -10.96 -5.23
C MET A 75 -9.10 -10.59 -5.88
N LEU A 76 -9.93 -11.59 -6.17
CA LEU A 76 -11.28 -11.41 -6.68
C LEU A 76 -12.29 -11.50 -5.54
N ASN A 77 -13.38 -10.74 -5.63
CA ASN A 77 -14.31 -10.57 -4.51
C ASN A 77 -15.14 -11.85 -4.21
N ASP A 78 -15.54 -12.56 -5.26
CA ASP A 78 -16.39 -13.76 -5.22
C ASP A 78 -15.61 -15.05 -4.89
N THR A 79 -14.32 -15.13 -5.24
CA THR A 79 -13.47 -16.31 -4.95
C THR A 79 -12.50 -16.10 -3.77
N TRP A 80 -12.59 -14.96 -3.08
CA TRP A 80 -11.58 -14.59 -2.07
C TRP A 80 -11.49 -15.58 -0.91
N GLU A 81 -12.62 -16.12 -0.46
CA GLU A 81 -12.67 -17.02 0.69
C GLU A 81 -11.91 -18.32 0.41
N GLU A 82 -12.14 -18.92 -0.76
CA GLU A 82 -11.42 -20.11 -1.23
C GLU A 82 -9.95 -19.81 -1.46
N ASP A 83 -9.65 -18.69 -2.12
CA ASP A 83 -8.30 -18.24 -2.42
C ASP A 83 -7.47 -17.99 -1.17
N TYR A 84 -8.10 -17.45 -0.13
CA TYR A 84 -7.48 -17.24 1.16
C TYR A 84 -7.08 -18.57 1.81
N ARG A 85 -8.00 -19.53 1.88
CA ARG A 85 -7.75 -20.87 2.45
C ARG A 85 -6.67 -21.63 1.67
N GLU A 86 -6.70 -21.57 0.34
CA GLU A 86 -5.78 -22.34 -0.50
C GLU A 86 -4.38 -21.73 -0.56
N PHE A 87 -4.27 -20.41 -0.71
CA PHE A 87 -2.99 -19.77 -1.03
C PHE A 87 -2.39 -18.95 0.11
N VAL A 88 -3.17 -18.55 1.11
CA VAL A 88 -2.73 -17.60 2.15
C VAL A 88 -2.60 -18.25 3.52
N GLU A 89 -3.64 -18.94 3.97
CA GLU A 89 -3.70 -19.55 5.30
C GLU A 89 -2.55 -20.53 5.49
N ASN A 90 -1.79 -20.36 6.58
CA ASN A 90 -0.61 -21.15 6.92
C ASN A 90 0.54 -21.14 5.88
N ASN A 91 0.45 -20.35 4.80
CA ASN A 91 1.49 -20.29 3.81
C ASN A 91 2.77 -19.64 4.41
N PRO A 92 3.97 -20.22 4.18
CA PRO A 92 5.21 -19.73 4.80
C PRO A 92 5.69 -18.38 4.25
N MET A 93 5.21 -17.97 3.07
CA MET A 93 5.59 -16.69 2.47
C MET A 93 4.52 -16.18 1.53
N THR A 94 3.76 -15.20 2.01
CA THR A 94 2.79 -14.44 1.21
C THR A 94 3.07 -12.96 1.36
N LEU A 95 2.76 -12.17 0.33
CA LEU A 95 2.94 -10.73 0.36
C LEU A 95 1.77 -10.01 -0.32
N CYS A 96 1.18 -9.03 0.37
CA CYS A 96 0.19 -8.14 -0.20
C CYS A 96 0.52 -6.70 0.19
N SER A 97 0.38 -5.76 -0.75
CA SER A 97 0.50 -4.33 -0.45
C SER A 97 -0.88 -3.75 -0.11
N GLY A 98 -0.96 -2.50 0.32
CA GLY A 98 -2.23 -1.77 0.47
C GLY A 98 -2.78 -1.18 -0.84
N LEU A 99 -2.27 -1.60 -2.00
CA LEU A 99 -2.58 -1.03 -3.32
C LEU A 99 -3.44 -1.98 -4.17
N ALA A 100 -4.27 -1.38 -5.01
CA ALA A 100 -4.96 -2.04 -6.10
C ALA A 100 -4.34 -1.65 -7.45
N TYR A 101 -4.27 -2.61 -8.36
CA TYR A 101 -3.52 -2.50 -9.61
C TYR A 101 -4.42 -2.70 -10.82
N ARG A 102 -3.98 -2.12 -11.94
CA ARG A 102 -4.49 -2.47 -13.25
C ARG A 102 -3.73 -3.67 -13.81
N GLY A 103 -4.48 -4.65 -14.33
CA GLY A 103 -3.93 -5.85 -14.94
C GLY A 103 -3.45 -6.86 -13.91
N ARG A 104 -2.44 -7.67 -14.28
CA ARG A 104 -2.02 -8.86 -13.51
C ARG A 104 -0.66 -8.69 -12.80
N VAL A 105 -0.15 -7.47 -12.73
CA VAL A 105 1.22 -7.19 -12.26
C VAL A 105 1.21 -6.13 -11.16
N ASN A 106 1.80 -6.46 -10.01
CA ASN A 106 1.90 -5.60 -8.83
C ASN A 106 3.09 -4.62 -8.88
N ARG A 107 3.27 -3.90 -10.01
CA ARG A 107 4.29 -2.84 -10.14
C ARG A 107 3.69 -1.47 -9.83
N LEU A 108 4.50 -0.58 -9.26
CA LEU A 108 4.06 0.77 -8.89
C LEU A 108 3.54 1.57 -10.10
N GLU A 109 4.08 1.32 -11.29
CA GLU A 109 3.58 1.90 -12.55
C GLU A 109 2.08 1.61 -12.75
N TYR A 110 1.65 0.37 -12.49
CA TYR A 110 0.27 -0.09 -12.66
C TYR A 110 -0.61 0.09 -11.41
N ALA A 111 -0.06 0.62 -10.31
CA ALA A 111 -0.86 0.92 -9.13
C ALA A 111 -1.82 2.07 -9.44
N GLN A 112 -3.12 1.81 -9.30
CA GLN A 112 -4.18 2.75 -9.64
C GLN A 112 -4.78 3.38 -8.39
N GLN A 113 -4.96 2.60 -7.32
CA GLN A 113 -5.55 3.07 -6.07
C GLN A 113 -4.75 2.60 -4.85
N MET A 114 -4.72 3.43 -3.82
CA MET A 114 -4.26 3.06 -2.48
C MET A 114 -5.46 2.91 -1.57
N ASN A 115 -5.71 1.67 -1.14
CA ASN A 115 -6.76 1.35 -0.19
C ASN A 115 -6.28 1.49 1.26
N ALA A 116 -4.99 1.18 1.50
CA ALA A 116 -4.38 1.33 2.80
C ALA A 116 -2.95 1.86 2.70
N LEU A 117 -2.59 2.79 3.59
CA LEU A 117 -1.21 3.16 3.83
C LEU A 117 -0.65 2.27 4.94
N VAL A 118 0.41 1.52 4.61
CA VAL A 118 0.97 0.50 5.50
C VAL A 118 2.43 0.81 5.83
N PHE A 119 2.76 0.69 7.12
CA PHE A 119 4.09 0.90 7.69
C PHE A 119 4.64 -0.40 8.24
N ASP A 120 5.94 -0.60 8.11
CA ASP A 120 6.68 -1.67 8.79
C ASP A 120 7.43 -1.03 9.97
N LEU A 121 7.25 -1.57 11.17
CA LEU A 121 7.98 -1.16 12.36
C LEU A 121 8.70 -2.39 12.92
N ASP A 122 10.00 -2.47 12.70
CA ASP A 122 10.80 -3.61 13.13
C ASP A 122 11.16 -3.54 14.61
N ALA A 123 11.46 -4.71 15.17
CA ALA A 123 12.04 -4.88 16.50
C ALA A 123 11.21 -4.20 17.60
N VAL A 124 9.94 -4.58 17.69
CA VAL A 124 8.98 -4.06 18.69
C VAL A 124 8.79 -5.10 19.80
N GLY A 125 9.14 -4.71 21.02
CA GLY A 125 8.81 -5.45 22.24
C GLY A 125 7.71 -4.79 23.03
N LYS A 126 7.43 -5.34 24.22
CA LYS A 126 6.37 -4.87 25.13
C LYS A 126 6.49 -3.37 25.45
N ASN A 127 7.69 -2.92 25.83
CA ASN A 127 7.91 -1.51 26.20
C ASN A 127 7.73 -0.59 25.00
N GLU A 128 8.25 -0.99 23.84
CA GLU A 128 8.10 -0.24 22.60
C GLU A 128 6.63 -0.12 22.17
N LEU A 129 5.86 -1.21 22.31
CA LEU A 129 4.43 -1.21 22.05
C LEU A 129 3.65 -0.32 23.02
N MET A 130 3.95 -0.36 24.32
CA MET A 130 3.34 0.55 25.31
C MET A 130 3.62 2.02 24.99
N ASN A 131 4.86 2.32 24.59
CA ASN A 131 5.22 3.67 24.14
C ASN A 131 4.47 4.07 22.87
N LEU A 132 4.31 3.15 21.91
CA LEU A 132 3.49 3.37 20.71
C LEU A 132 2.04 3.69 21.08
N PHE A 133 1.43 2.94 22.01
CA PHE A 133 0.06 3.19 22.49
C PHE A 133 -0.12 4.57 23.12
N SER A 134 0.89 5.10 23.80
CA SER A 134 0.80 6.46 24.34
C SER A 134 0.78 7.56 23.27
N ARG A 135 1.22 7.26 22.04
CA ARG A 135 1.36 8.19 20.91
C ARG A 135 0.22 8.15 19.92
N ILE A 136 -0.37 6.98 19.68
CA ILE A 136 -1.47 6.79 18.72
C ILE A 136 -2.77 7.42 19.24
N GLY A 137 -3.61 7.90 18.32
CA GLY A 137 -4.94 8.44 18.62
C GLY A 137 -4.93 9.77 19.39
N LYS A 138 -3.76 10.35 19.68
CA LYS A 138 -3.64 11.69 20.27
C LYS A 138 -3.86 12.77 19.20
N LYS A 139 -4.19 13.98 19.65
CA LYS A 139 -4.29 15.14 18.75
C LYS A 139 -2.98 15.32 17.97
N PRO A 140 -3.03 15.77 16.70
CA PRO A 140 -1.83 16.04 15.92
C PRO A 140 -0.87 16.96 16.66
N GLY A 141 0.40 16.56 16.69
CA GLY A 141 1.45 17.24 17.45
C GLY A 141 2.78 16.52 17.30
N LEU A 142 3.77 16.94 18.09
CA LEU A 142 5.11 16.35 18.05
C LEU A 142 5.05 14.88 18.48
N ARG A 143 5.56 13.97 17.62
CA ARG A 143 5.64 12.52 17.86
C ARG A 143 4.31 11.79 18.12
N THR A 144 3.16 12.45 17.96
CA THR A 144 1.85 11.78 18.00
C THR A 144 1.55 11.14 16.64
N LEU A 145 0.81 10.04 16.66
CA LEU A 145 0.46 9.27 15.47
C LEU A 145 -1.06 9.19 15.34
N PRO A 146 -1.57 9.09 14.09
CA PRO A 146 -2.98 8.80 13.90
C PRO A 146 -3.35 7.47 14.55
N GLN A 147 -4.61 7.31 14.94
CA GLN A 147 -5.10 5.99 15.36
C GLN A 147 -5.04 5.05 14.14
N PRO A 148 -4.30 3.93 14.21
CA PRO A 148 -4.30 2.96 13.12
C PRO A 148 -5.65 2.24 13.04
N THR A 149 -5.99 1.76 11.85
CA THR A 149 -7.15 0.89 11.64
C THR A 149 -6.85 -0.52 12.13
N PHE A 150 -5.65 -1.04 11.78
CA PHE A 150 -5.18 -2.33 12.26
C PHE A 150 -3.72 -2.28 12.67
N ILE A 151 -3.38 -3.12 13.65
CA ILE A 151 -2.00 -3.49 13.98
C ILE A 151 -1.84 -4.98 13.71
N VAL A 152 -0.87 -5.35 12.88
CA VAL A 152 -0.60 -6.74 12.51
C VAL A 152 0.75 -7.16 13.05
N MET A 153 0.79 -8.27 13.77
CA MET A 153 2.03 -8.88 14.23
C MET A 153 2.67 -9.68 13.09
N SER A 154 3.83 -9.25 12.59
CA SER A 154 4.50 -9.89 11.46
C SER A 154 5.69 -10.79 11.85
N GLY A 155 5.80 -11.07 13.15
CA GLY A 155 6.91 -11.76 13.81
C GLY A 155 7.51 -10.90 14.93
N THR A 156 8.71 -10.35 14.70
CA THR A 156 9.39 -9.48 15.68
C THR A 156 9.06 -7.99 15.52
N GLY A 157 8.19 -7.65 14.57
CA GLY A 157 7.79 -6.29 14.25
C GLY A 157 6.28 -6.21 14.06
N LEU A 158 5.82 -5.00 13.75
CA LEU A 158 4.41 -4.69 13.53
C LEU A 158 4.23 -4.09 12.14
N HIS A 159 3.19 -4.52 11.43
CA HIS A 159 2.65 -3.73 10.33
C HIS A 159 1.51 -2.86 10.85
N ILE A 160 1.56 -1.57 10.56
CA ILE A 160 0.56 -0.60 11.01
C ILE A 160 -0.22 -0.14 9.78
N TYR A 161 -1.52 -0.40 9.78
CA TYR A 161 -2.42 -0.14 8.65
C TYR A 161 -3.32 1.05 8.92
N TYR A 162 -3.35 1.99 7.97
CA TYR A 162 -4.33 3.05 7.89
C TYR A 162 -5.19 2.82 6.63
N VAL A 163 -6.39 2.28 6.81
CA VAL A 163 -7.29 1.96 5.70
C VAL A 163 -8.13 3.18 5.36
N PHE A 164 -8.10 3.63 4.12
CA PHE A 164 -8.83 4.83 3.72
C PHE A 164 -10.33 4.56 3.55
N GLU A 165 -11.17 5.51 3.99
CA GLU A 165 -12.62 5.46 3.74
C GLU A 165 -12.94 5.39 2.24
N LYS A 166 -12.21 6.19 1.45
CA LYS A 166 -12.24 6.20 -0.01
C LYS A 166 -10.82 5.92 -0.52
N PRO A 167 -10.61 4.91 -1.37
CA PRO A 167 -9.30 4.65 -1.96
C PRO A 167 -8.74 5.90 -2.65
N ILE A 168 -7.43 6.12 -2.52
CA ILE A 168 -6.76 7.29 -3.10
C ILE A 168 -6.25 6.96 -4.50
N ASP A 169 -6.71 7.70 -5.50
CA ASP A 169 -6.24 7.53 -6.88
C ASP A 169 -4.77 7.96 -7.02
N LEU A 170 -3.95 7.04 -7.53
CA LEU A 170 -2.50 7.17 -7.59
C LEU A 170 -2.01 7.70 -8.94
N TYR A 171 -2.27 8.98 -9.22
CA TYR A 171 -1.58 9.68 -10.30
C TYR A 171 -0.07 9.82 -10.01
N PRO A 172 0.80 10.04 -11.01
CA PRO A 172 2.24 10.12 -10.79
C PRO A 172 2.67 11.15 -9.72
N ASN A 173 2.05 12.33 -9.67
CA ASN A 173 2.29 13.31 -8.61
C ASN A 173 1.76 12.85 -7.24
N ILE A 174 0.64 12.14 -7.19
CA ILE A 174 0.09 11.61 -5.94
C ILE A 174 0.97 10.48 -5.40
N LYS A 175 1.52 9.62 -6.26
CA LYS A 175 2.50 8.59 -5.86
C LYS A 175 3.71 9.20 -5.16
N LEU A 176 4.22 10.33 -5.67
CA LEU A 176 5.35 11.05 -5.04
C LEU A 176 4.95 11.67 -3.70
N GLN A 177 3.78 12.31 -3.62
CA GLN A 177 3.28 12.91 -2.38
C GLN A 177 2.99 11.85 -1.31
N MET A 178 2.35 10.73 -1.66
CA MET A 178 2.12 9.61 -0.74
C MET A 178 3.44 9.02 -0.24
N LYS A 179 4.49 8.98 -1.07
CA LYS A 179 5.82 8.56 -0.64
C LYS A 179 6.41 9.53 0.38
N GLN A 180 6.29 10.85 0.16
CA GLN A 180 6.75 11.87 1.11
C GLN A 180 6.03 11.77 2.45
N LEU A 181 4.69 11.69 2.42
CA LEU A 181 3.86 11.48 3.62
C LEU A 181 4.25 10.19 4.36
N LYS A 182 4.43 9.09 3.63
CA LYS A 182 4.89 7.82 4.21
C LYS A 182 6.25 8.00 4.89
N TYR A 183 7.20 8.69 4.27
CA TYR A 183 8.54 8.86 4.85
C TYR A 183 8.49 9.71 6.12
N ASP A 184 7.73 10.81 6.10
CA ASP A 184 7.51 11.68 7.25
C ASP A 184 6.94 10.89 8.45
N LEU A 185 5.87 10.14 8.22
CA LEU A 185 5.23 9.34 9.26
C LEU A 185 6.09 8.15 9.70
N THR A 186 6.87 7.53 8.81
CA THR A 186 7.86 6.50 9.18
C THR A 186 8.89 7.08 10.16
N PHE A 187 9.43 8.26 9.88
CA PHE A 187 10.38 8.92 10.77
C PHE A 187 9.78 9.26 12.13
N LYS A 188 8.53 9.71 12.13
CA LYS A 188 7.79 10.04 13.36
C LYS A 188 7.53 8.82 14.22
N MET A 189 7.13 7.71 13.58
CA MET A 189 6.81 6.43 14.21
C MET A 189 8.03 5.67 14.69
N TRP A 190 9.16 5.74 13.97
CA TRP A 190 10.36 4.97 14.24
C TRP A 190 11.34 5.76 15.12
N GLU A 191 11.23 5.59 16.44
CA GLU A 191 12.12 6.22 17.41
C GLU A 191 12.90 5.16 18.17
N TYR A 192 14.22 5.18 17.97
CA TYR A 192 15.14 4.22 18.58
C TYR A 192 15.07 4.27 20.12
N LYS A 193 14.91 3.10 20.75
CA LYS A 193 14.70 2.90 22.20
C LYS A 193 13.36 3.41 22.74
N ALA A 194 12.50 3.97 21.91
CA ALA A 194 11.16 4.38 22.31
C ALA A 194 10.10 3.47 21.70
N THR A 195 10.01 3.41 20.37
CA THR A 195 8.99 2.62 19.64
C THR A 195 9.60 1.52 18.78
N SER A 196 10.92 1.51 18.61
CA SER A 196 11.67 0.43 17.97
C SER A 196 13.01 0.22 18.68
N GLN A 197 13.43 -1.04 18.77
CA GLN A 197 14.79 -1.40 19.21
C GLN A 197 15.81 -1.30 18.07
N GLU A 198 15.39 -1.03 16.83
CA GLU A 198 16.28 -0.83 15.69
C GLU A 198 16.66 0.64 15.54
N LYS A 199 17.96 0.90 15.41
CA LYS A 199 18.49 2.26 15.30
C LYS A 199 18.33 2.79 13.88
N GLN A 200 18.50 1.95 12.88
CA GLN A 200 18.42 2.36 11.49
C GLN A 200 16.99 2.30 10.97
N ILE A 201 16.43 3.47 10.66
CA ILE A 201 15.10 3.58 10.05
C ILE A 201 15.12 2.96 8.65
N GLN A 202 14.14 2.10 8.37
CA GLN A 202 13.94 1.49 7.06
C GLN A 202 12.81 2.19 6.30
N TYR A 203 13.15 2.97 5.28
CA TYR A 203 12.16 3.60 4.41
C TYR A 203 11.73 2.67 3.30
N GLN A 204 10.43 2.37 3.26
CA GLN A 204 9.83 1.45 2.29
C GLN A 204 8.99 2.20 1.25
N SER A 205 8.97 1.66 0.02
CA SER A 205 8.10 2.18 -1.04
C SER A 205 6.61 2.05 -0.66
N ILE A 206 5.74 2.86 -1.29
CA ILE A 206 4.29 2.75 -1.11
C ILE A 206 3.72 1.44 -1.69
N ASN A 207 4.41 0.80 -2.64
CA ASN A 207 4.02 -0.51 -3.20
C ASN A 207 4.70 -1.71 -2.52
N GLN A 208 5.34 -1.51 -1.37
CA GLN A 208 5.95 -2.59 -0.61
C GLN A 208 4.90 -3.66 -0.27
N GLY A 209 5.23 -4.93 -0.49
CA GLY A 209 4.42 -6.06 -0.06
C GLY A 209 4.72 -6.42 1.39
N PHE A 210 3.67 -6.71 2.16
CA PHE A 210 3.73 -7.09 3.57
C PHE A 210 3.20 -8.50 3.75
N ARG A 211 3.75 -9.23 4.73
CA ARG A 211 3.27 -10.59 5.06
C ARG A 211 1.78 -10.59 5.34
N MET A 212 1.06 -11.57 4.79
CA MET A 212 -0.39 -11.54 4.88
C MET A 212 -0.92 -12.13 6.19
N VAL A 213 -2.02 -11.58 6.68
CA VAL A 213 -2.69 -12.05 7.90
C VAL A 213 -3.20 -13.48 7.70
N GLY A 214 -2.90 -14.37 8.65
CA GLY A 214 -3.14 -15.81 8.61
C GLY A 214 -2.04 -16.65 7.93
N SER A 215 -1.03 -16.01 7.33
CA SER A 215 0.17 -16.70 6.89
C SER A 215 1.11 -16.98 8.08
N LYS A 216 2.19 -17.71 7.83
CA LYS A 216 3.25 -17.95 8.83
C LYS A 216 4.55 -17.24 8.44
N ASN A 217 5.31 -16.85 9.45
CA ASN A 217 6.68 -16.36 9.27
C ASN A 217 7.64 -17.55 9.24
N ASP A 218 8.10 -17.90 8.04
CA ASP A 218 9.08 -18.96 7.75
C ASP A 218 10.30 -19.00 8.69
N LYS A 219 10.77 -17.85 9.20
CA LYS A 219 11.97 -17.80 10.05
C LYS A 219 11.75 -18.32 11.46
N TYR A 220 10.53 -18.19 12.00
CA TYR A 220 10.27 -18.46 13.42
C TYR A 220 9.02 -19.34 13.66
N ASP A 221 8.32 -19.72 12.59
CA ASP A 221 7.04 -20.43 12.61
C ASP A 221 6.01 -19.72 13.51
N LEU A 222 5.95 -18.39 13.37
CA LEU A 222 5.01 -17.55 14.10
C LEU A 222 3.88 -17.11 13.16
N PRO A 223 2.61 -17.18 13.59
CA PRO A 223 1.50 -16.72 12.77
C PRO A 223 1.55 -15.21 12.58
N VAL A 224 0.96 -14.74 11.48
CA VAL A 224 0.74 -13.32 11.22
C VAL A 224 -0.69 -12.99 11.61
N ILE A 225 -0.88 -12.34 12.77
CA ILE A 225 -2.21 -12.05 13.33
C ILE A 225 -2.50 -10.54 13.31
N ALA A 226 -3.77 -10.17 13.17
CA ALA A 226 -4.20 -8.78 13.06
C ALA A 226 -5.16 -8.41 14.17
N PHE A 227 -5.05 -7.19 14.68
CA PHE A 227 -5.94 -6.62 15.68
C PHE A 227 -6.62 -5.38 15.12
N LYS A 228 -7.95 -5.26 15.31
CA LYS A 228 -8.68 -4.05 14.94
C LYS A 228 -8.51 -3.00 16.03
N THR A 229 -7.88 -1.90 15.67
CA THR A 229 -7.51 -0.84 16.61
C THR A 229 -8.26 0.48 16.36
N GLY A 230 -8.92 0.62 15.21
CA GLY A 230 -9.70 1.80 14.87
C GLY A 230 -10.49 1.62 13.58
N ASP A 231 -11.15 2.69 13.15
CA ASP A 231 -11.95 2.71 11.93
C ASP A 231 -11.14 3.13 10.70
N ARG A 232 -11.82 3.20 9.54
CA ARG A 232 -11.23 3.78 8.34
C ARG A 232 -10.89 5.26 8.59
N VAL A 233 -9.88 5.74 7.88
CA VAL A 233 -9.37 7.10 8.00
C VAL A 233 -9.60 7.91 6.72
N THR A 234 -9.70 9.23 6.87
CA THR A 234 -9.67 10.16 5.72
C THR A 234 -8.23 10.57 5.41
N LEU A 235 -7.98 10.99 4.17
CA LEU A 235 -6.68 11.56 3.79
C LEU A 235 -6.36 12.81 4.61
N ASP A 236 -7.35 13.67 4.84
CA ASP A 236 -7.18 14.91 5.62
C ASP A 236 -6.79 14.61 7.07
N TYR A 237 -7.38 13.57 7.66
CA TYR A 237 -6.99 13.11 9.00
C TYR A 237 -5.51 12.69 9.03
N ILE A 238 -5.06 11.84 8.12
CA ILE A 238 -3.65 11.41 8.06
C ILE A 238 -2.71 12.59 7.74
N ASN A 239 -3.08 13.46 6.79
CA ASN A 239 -2.34 14.67 6.44
C ASN A 239 -2.13 15.61 7.65
N SER A 240 -3.06 15.64 8.60
CA SER A 240 -2.93 16.48 9.80
C SER A 240 -1.76 16.08 10.69
N TYR A 241 -1.28 14.84 10.60
CA TYR A 241 -0.13 14.33 11.36
C TYR A 241 1.22 14.56 10.69
N ALA A 242 1.23 15.04 9.45
CA ALA A 242 2.47 15.39 8.75
C ALA A 242 3.12 16.61 9.43
N ASP A 243 4.42 16.51 9.73
CA ASP A 243 5.16 17.56 10.44
C ASP A 243 5.39 18.79 9.54
N GLU A 244 5.62 18.57 8.24
CA GLU A 244 5.78 19.63 7.26
C GLU A 244 4.63 19.65 6.24
N GLU A 245 4.15 20.86 5.90
CA GLU A 245 3.09 21.03 4.90
C GLU A 245 3.46 20.44 3.53
N LYS A 246 4.74 20.52 3.15
CA LYS A 246 5.27 19.96 1.90
C LYS A 246 5.14 18.43 1.81
N ASN A 247 5.01 17.74 2.94
CA ASN A 247 4.87 16.29 3.03
C ASN A 247 3.40 15.84 2.99
N ARG A 248 2.45 16.78 3.03
CA ARG A 248 1.02 16.49 2.89
C ARG A 248 0.66 16.16 1.44
N VAL A 249 -0.43 15.42 1.29
CA VAL A 249 -0.93 14.99 -0.01
C VAL A 249 -2.08 15.89 -0.42
N ASP A 250 -1.91 16.60 -1.53
CA ASP A 250 -2.95 17.39 -2.18
C ASP A 250 -3.44 16.67 -3.45
N ILE A 251 -4.62 16.06 -3.33
CA ILE A 251 -5.34 15.40 -4.43
C ILE A 251 -6.00 16.39 -5.40
N LYS A 252 -6.22 17.64 -4.99
CA LYS A 252 -6.85 18.67 -5.83
C LYS A 252 -5.84 19.30 -6.79
N LYS A 253 -4.55 19.22 -6.49
CA LYS A 253 -3.48 19.69 -7.37
C LYS A 253 -3.43 18.86 -8.65
N ARG A 254 -3.90 19.47 -9.75
CA ARG A 254 -3.87 18.85 -11.09
C ARG A 254 -2.46 18.40 -11.44
N PHE A 255 -2.34 17.14 -11.87
CA PHE A 255 -1.12 16.66 -12.51
C PHE A 255 -0.89 17.48 -13.78
N ARG A 256 0.22 18.23 -13.83
CA ARG A 256 0.70 18.82 -15.08
C ARG A 256 1.68 17.82 -15.69
N PRO A 257 1.39 17.25 -16.87
CA PRO A 257 2.34 16.39 -17.57
C PRO A 257 3.69 17.11 -17.73
N THR A 258 4.76 16.33 -17.81
CA THR A 258 6.12 16.83 -18.03
C THR A 258 6.13 17.79 -19.21
N GLN A 259 6.66 19.00 -19.01
CA GLN A 259 6.89 19.92 -20.10
C GLN A 259 8.12 19.43 -20.88
N TYR A 260 7.97 19.25 -22.19
CA TYR A 260 9.10 18.96 -23.08
C TYR A 260 9.82 20.27 -23.40
N SER A 261 11.15 20.24 -23.42
CA SER A 261 11.91 21.31 -24.06
C SER A 261 11.56 21.37 -25.56
N LEU A 262 11.82 22.50 -26.23
CA LEU A 262 11.55 22.65 -27.66
C LEU A 262 12.24 21.54 -28.49
N LYS A 263 13.50 21.20 -28.15
CA LYS A 263 14.25 20.12 -28.80
C LYS A 263 13.59 18.74 -28.60
N GLU A 264 13.16 18.42 -27.38
CA GLU A 264 12.47 17.15 -27.13
C GLU A 264 11.09 17.09 -27.78
N ALA A 265 10.41 18.23 -27.89
CA ALA A 265 9.13 18.32 -28.57
C ALA A 265 9.27 18.15 -30.10
N GLU A 266 10.35 18.66 -30.69
CA GLU A 266 10.71 18.44 -32.10
C GLU A 266 10.93 16.95 -32.41
N GLU A 267 11.65 16.24 -31.55
CA GLU A 267 11.89 14.80 -31.72
C GLU A 267 10.65 13.93 -31.47
N LYS A 268 9.89 14.21 -30.40
CA LYS A 268 8.77 13.35 -29.96
C LYS A 268 7.45 13.68 -30.63
N PHE A 269 7.24 14.93 -31.02
CA PHE A 269 6.00 15.41 -31.63
C PHE A 269 6.29 16.27 -32.87
N PRO A 270 6.96 15.72 -33.90
CA PRO A 270 7.47 16.47 -35.05
C PRO A 270 6.35 17.21 -35.81
N GLU A 271 5.19 16.57 -36.00
CA GLU A 271 4.04 17.22 -36.66
C GLU A 271 3.48 18.40 -35.85
N TRP A 272 3.45 18.27 -34.52
CA TRP A 272 3.01 19.36 -33.65
C TRP A 272 4.03 20.48 -33.64
N TYR A 273 5.32 20.16 -33.57
CA TYR A 273 6.41 21.13 -33.55
C TYR A 273 6.46 21.93 -34.85
N GLU A 274 6.43 21.26 -36.00
CA GLU A 274 6.37 21.89 -37.32
C GLU A 274 5.16 22.82 -37.46
N ARG A 275 3.99 22.37 -37.00
CA ARG A 275 2.76 23.16 -37.11
C ARG A 275 2.75 24.38 -36.17
N VAL A 276 3.12 24.18 -34.91
CA VAL A 276 2.92 25.18 -33.84
C VAL A 276 4.13 26.09 -33.68
N ILE A 277 5.35 25.54 -33.79
CA ILE A 277 6.61 26.27 -33.59
C ILE A 277 7.12 26.84 -34.92
N VAL A 278 7.20 26.03 -35.99
CA VAL A 278 7.75 26.48 -37.29
C VAL A 278 6.71 27.29 -38.08
N LYS A 279 5.49 26.76 -38.26
CA LYS A 279 4.42 27.41 -39.04
C LYS A 279 3.57 28.40 -38.23
N GLY A 280 3.74 28.44 -36.91
CA GLY A 280 3.02 29.36 -36.01
C GLY A 280 1.51 29.11 -35.87
N ASP A 281 0.98 27.99 -36.38
CA ASP A 281 -0.44 27.69 -36.32
C ASP A 281 -0.83 27.08 -34.98
N LYS A 282 -1.23 27.96 -34.06
CA LYS A 282 -1.63 27.62 -32.69
C LYS A 282 -3.08 27.11 -32.59
N ARG A 283 -3.81 26.95 -33.70
CA ARG A 283 -5.19 26.45 -33.66
C ARG A 283 -5.22 25.02 -33.12
N ALA A 284 -6.17 24.72 -32.23
CA ALA A 284 -6.39 23.37 -31.73
C ALA A 284 -6.72 22.45 -32.92
N LYS A 285 -6.00 21.33 -33.07
CA LYS A 285 -6.31 20.33 -34.10
C LYS A 285 -7.72 19.82 -33.82
N ARG A 286 -8.65 20.09 -34.73
CA ARG A 286 -10.00 19.51 -34.66
C ARG A 286 -9.85 18.03 -35.02
N TRP A 287 -10.62 17.16 -34.36
CA TRP A 287 -10.65 15.75 -34.74
C TRP A 287 -11.19 15.65 -36.16
N ASP A 288 -10.37 15.14 -37.08
CA ASP A 288 -10.85 14.75 -38.40
C ASP A 288 -11.66 13.46 -38.22
N ILE A 289 -12.96 13.61 -38.00
CA ILE A 289 -13.87 12.47 -37.95
C ILE A 289 -13.98 11.94 -39.38
N LYS A 290 -13.41 10.77 -39.65
CA LYS A 290 -13.63 10.07 -40.91
C LYS A 290 -15.12 9.81 -41.09
N ARG A 291 -15.63 10.07 -42.30
CA ARG A 291 -17.04 9.88 -42.66
C ARG A 291 -17.49 8.42 -42.49
N ASP A 292 -16.57 7.48 -42.71
CA ASP A 292 -16.76 6.04 -42.49
C ASP A 292 -17.20 5.70 -41.04
N LEU A 293 -16.91 6.57 -40.06
CA LEU A 293 -17.36 6.39 -38.67
C LEU A 293 -18.87 6.70 -38.51
N TYR A 294 -19.41 7.60 -39.34
CA TYR A 294 -20.84 7.88 -39.44
C TYR A 294 -21.56 6.84 -40.29
N ASP A 295 -20.94 6.36 -41.36
CA ASP A 295 -21.54 5.36 -42.26
C ASP A 295 -21.60 3.95 -41.64
N TRP A 296 -20.96 3.73 -40.47
CA TRP A 296 -21.01 2.49 -39.69
C TRP A 296 -22.18 2.43 -38.69
N TRP A 297 -22.91 3.53 -38.49
CA TRP A 297 -24.08 3.64 -37.60
C TRP A 297 -25.38 3.73 -38.41
#